data_AF-A0A2E6XVX1-F1
#
_entry.id   AF-A0A2E6XVX1-F1
#
_cell.length_a   1.000
_cell.length_b   1.000
_cell.length_c   1.000
_cell.angle_alpha   90.00
_cell.angle_beta   90.00
_cell.angle_gamma   90.00
#
_symmetry.space_group_name_H-M   'P 1'
#
loop_
_entity.id
_entity.type
_entity.pdbx_description
1 polymer ?
#
loop_
_entity_poly.entity_id
_entity_poly.type
_entity_poly.pdbx_seq_one_letter_code
_entity_poly.pdbx_strand_id
1 'polypeptide(L)'
;MSCFSKKCFIIFLCMSFAVVANNSNYENIIDQHAEQWTTTYIANAPNHETQTIIDLLLLSYQIVETSCAMIVAKFTIQEEIFKIYTPSFIDSWHENLQINQNDTRKLEQSICAIKDAQHKLQTIYAKFQKLLPFIIKINPQPTQTIISDLKDCLIAWGKEQQIVTEQLFAVQSEFSQVIANIAEIKPLFETITQSPELKHTYLKETASFFAKTYKNIDIVIDHFTKTRIEGVLKIQEFFKEFFKRYYLMIYNTSKNDQIDRLTILATSDQKPPLPGAFFA
;
A
#
# COMPACT_ATOMS: atom_id res chain seq x y z
N MET A 1 -18.02 37.25 -0.38
CA MET A 1 -16.76 36.69 0.15
C MET A 1 -16.43 35.30 -0.44
N SER A 2 -16.49 35.08 -1.77
CA SER A 2 -16.39 33.71 -2.33
C SER A 2 -15.51 33.52 -3.57
N CYS A 3 -14.80 34.55 -4.04
CA CYS A 3 -13.90 34.42 -5.19
C CYS A 3 -12.41 34.56 -4.84
N PHE A 4 -12.10 35.22 -3.71
CA PHE A 4 -10.72 35.43 -3.25
C PHE A 4 -10.11 34.14 -2.66
N SER A 5 -10.88 33.32 -1.94
CA SER A 5 -10.34 32.08 -1.34
C SER A 5 -10.03 30.98 -2.37
N LYS A 6 -10.80 30.87 -3.47
CA LYS A 6 -10.53 29.88 -4.53
C LYS A 6 -9.28 30.23 -5.34
N LYS A 7 -9.06 31.51 -5.65
CA LYS A 7 -7.84 31.96 -6.34
C LYS A 7 -6.62 31.85 -5.42
N CYS A 8 -6.74 32.19 -4.13
CA CYS A 8 -5.68 31.95 -3.15
C CYS A 8 -5.38 30.45 -2.97
N PHE A 9 -6.38 29.57 -3.02
CA PHE A 9 -6.18 28.12 -2.93
C PHE A 9 -5.50 27.54 -4.18
N ILE A 10 -5.88 28.00 -5.37
CA ILE A 10 -5.20 27.61 -6.63
C ILE A 10 -3.78 28.17 -6.67
N ILE A 11 -3.56 29.42 -6.25
CA ILE A 11 -2.23 30.00 -6.14
C ILE A 11 -1.39 29.28 -5.07
N PHE A 12 -1.99 28.91 -3.94
CA PHE A 12 -1.33 28.09 -2.91
C PHE A 12 -0.95 26.73 -3.49
N LEU A 13 -1.88 25.99 -4.10
CA LEU A 13 -1.59 24.73 -4.81
C LEU A 13 -0.48 24.91 -5.85
N CYS A 14 -0.57 25.92 -6.72
CA CYS A 14 0.44 26.20 -7.74
C CYS A 14 1.80 26.57 -7.14
N MET A 15 1.85 27.28 -6.01
CA MET A 15 3.10 27.56 -5.28
C MET A 15 3.63 26.31 -4.57
N SER A 16 2.77 25.46 -4.00
CA SER A 16 3.16 24.13 -3.50
C SER A 16 3.73 23.26 -4.62
N PHE A 17 3.12 23.30 -5.80
CA PHE A 17 3.61 22.59 -7.00
C PHE A 17 4.94 23.15 -7.50
N ALA A 18 5.14 24.48 -7.45
CA ALA A 18 6.38 25.12 -7.90
C ALA A 18 7.54 24.92 -6.92
N VAL A 19 7.29 24.88 -5.61
CA VAL A 19 8.32 24.57 -4.60
C VAL A 19 8.71 23.09 -4.67
N VAL A 20 7.75 22.18 -4.90
CA VAL A 20 8.03 20.75 -5.07
C VAL A 20 8.70 20.42 -6.41
N ALA A 21 8.56 21.25 -7.44
CA ALA A 21 9.18 21.03 -8.75
C ALA A 21 10.71 21.18 -8.76
N ASN A 22 11.31 21.69 -7.67
CA ASN A 22 12.76 21.93 -7.58
C ASN A 22 13.53 20.88 -6.75
N ASN A 23 12.85 19.88 -6.19
CA ASN A 23 13.47 18.78 -5.44
C ASN A 23 13.33 17.48 -6.23
N SER A 24 14.45 16.86 -6.60
CA SER A 24 14.50 15.70 -7.52
C SER A 24 14.39 14.32 -6.85
N ASN A 25 14.14 14.25 -5.55
CA ASN A 25 13.91 12.98 -4.83
C ASN A 25 13.08 13.25 -3.57
N TYR A 26 11.96 12.54 -3.39
CA TYR A 26 11.12 12.62 -2.18
C TYR A 26 11.91 12.38 -0.88
N GLU A 27 12.98 11.57 -0.91
CA GLU A 27 13.85 11.33 0.23
C GLU A 27 14.57 12.59 0.72
N ASN A 28 15.03 13.44 -0.21
CA ASN A 28 15.66 14.71 0.13
C ASN A 28 14.65 15.68 0.77
N ILE A 29 13.40 15.62 0.34
CA ILE A 29 12.31 16.41 0.93
C ILE A 29 12.05 15.93 2.37
N ILE A 30 12.00 14.61 2.57
CA ILE A 30 11.83 14.03 3.91
C ILE A 30 12.97 14.47 4.83
N ASP A 31 14.23 14.41 4.38
CA ASP A 31 15.38 14.83 5.21
C ASP A 31 15.28 16.30 5.61
N GLN A 32 15.04 17.19 4.64
CA GLN A 32 14.93 18.63 4.91
C GLN A 32 13.79 18.93 5.89
N HIS A 33 12.62 18.32 5.70
CA HIS A 33 11.48 18.53 6.58
C HIS A 33 11.74 17.93 7.96
N ALA A 34 12.30 16.72 8.05
CA ALA A 34 12.61 16.07 9.31
C ALA A 34 13.65 16.86 10.13
N GLU A 35 14.70 17.39 9.49
CA GLU A 35 15.72 18.21 10.13
C GLU A 35 15.12 19.53 10.65
N GLN A 36 14.38 20.26 9.81
CA GLN A 36 13.72 21.50 10.20
C GLN A 36 12.72 21.29 11.33
N TRP A 37 11.90 20.24 11.24
CA TRP A 37 10.94 19.88 12.25
C TRP A 37 11.60 19.54 13.58
N THR A 38 12.67 18.75 13.55
CA THR A 38 13.40 18.33 14.77
C THR A 38 14.09 19.52 15.45
N THR A 39 14.75 20.38 14.67
CA THR A 39 15.43 21.58 15.19
C THR A 39 14.44 22.61 15.73
N THR A 40 13.29 22.78 15.08
CA THR A 40 12.27 23.77 15.48
C THR A 40 11.49 23.32 16.71
N TYR A 41 11.10 22.04 16.78
CA TYR A 41 10.16 21.56 17.79
C TYR A 41 10.78 20.63 18.83
N ILE A 42 11.59 19.66 18.40
CA ILE A 42 12.06 18.58 19.28
C ILE A 42 13.27 18.99 20.11
N ALA A 43 14.20 19.77 19.54
CA ALA A 43 15.43 20.17 20.23
C ALA A 43 15.19 20.89 21.57
N ASN A 44 14.01 21.53 21.73
CA ASN A 44 13.63 22.25 22.94
C ASN A 44 12.40 21.64 23.63
N ALA A 45 11.88 20.50 23.14
CA ALA A 45 10.71 19.86 23.72
C ALA A 45 11.05 19.23 25.08
N PRO A 46 10.16 19.32 26.09
CA PRO A 46 10.28 18.55 27.31
C PRO A 46 10.27 17.05 27.03
N ASN A 47 10.98 16.25 27.84
CA ASN A 47 11.08 14.80 27.67
C ASN A 47 9.73 14.08 27.51
N HIS A 48 8.68 14.52 28.21
CA HIS A 48 7.35 13.91 28.11
C HIS A 48 6.66 14.18 26.76
N GLU A 49 6.92 15.34 26.13
CA GLU A 49 6.43 15.63 24.79
C GLU A 49 7.20 14.81 23.76
N THR A 50 8.52 14.78 23.86
CA THR A 50 9.39 13.95 22.99
C THR A 50 9.01 12.47 23.05
N GLN A 51 8.76 11.93 24.26
CA GLN A 51 8.29 10.56 24.45
C GLN A 51 6.95 10.31 23.74
N THR A 52 5.98 11.20 23.93
CA THR A 52 4.65 11.08 23.32
C THR A 52 4.73 11.12 21.79
N ILE A 53 5.60 11.98 21.25
CA ILE A 53 5.82 12.11 19.81
C ILE A 53 6.52 10.87 19.24
N ILE A 54 7.52 10.32 19.93
CA ILE A 54 8.15 9.05 19.55
C ILE A 54 7.10 7.92 19.52
N ASP A 55 6.30 7.80 20.58
CA ASP A 55 5.24 6.79 20.64
C ASP A 55 4.23 6.96 19.49
N LEU A 56 3.86 8.20 19.18
CA LEU A 56 2.98 8.50 18.05
C LEU A 56 3.59 8.06 16.72
N LEU A 57 4.86 8.38 16.45
CA LEU A 57 5.55 8.00 15.21
C LEU A 57 5.64 6.48 15.06
N LEU A 58 6.14 5.80 16.10
CA LEU A 58 6.37 4.34 16.05
C LEU A 58 5.06 3.56 15.94
N LEU A 59 4.03 3.94 16.71
CA LEU A 59 2.72 3.29 16.63
C LEU A 59 2.02 3.58 15.29
N SER A 60 2.17 4.80 14.74
CA SER A 60 1.61 5.13 13.42
C SER A 60 2.25 4.30 12.31
N TYR A 61 3.57 4.13 12.34
CA TYR A 61 4.26 3.24 11.42
C TYR A 61 3.76 1.80 11.54
N GLN A 62 3.65 1.25 12.76
CA GLN A 62 3.15 -0.11 12.99
C GLN A 62 1.72 -0.31 12.46
N ILE A 63 0.84 0.70 12.56
CA ILE A 63 -0.49 0.66 11.93
C ILE A 63 -0.37 0.53 10.42
N VAL A 64 0.45 1.38 9.80
CA VAL A 64 0.61 1.40 8.34
C VAL A 64 1.19 0.08 7.84
N GLU A 65 2.29 -0.38 8.45
CA GLU A 65 2.93 -1.66 8.11
C GLU A 65 1.96 -2.83 8.21
N THR A 66 1.22 -2.92 9.34
CA THR A 66 0.26 -4.00 9.56
C THR A 66 -0.91 -3.91 8.57
N SER A 67 -1.32 -2.70 8.19
CA SER A 67 -2.37 -2.48 7.19
C SER A 67 -1.93 -2.91 5.78
N CYS A 68 -0.69 -2.57 5.38
CA CYS A 68 -0.11 -3.02 4.12
C CYS A 68 -0.02 -4.55 4.06
N ALA A 69 0.47 -5.20 5.11
CA ALA A 69 0.55 -6.66 5.18
C ALA A 69 -0.84 -7.32 5.02
N MET A 70 -1.87 -6.76 5.67
CA MET A 70 -3.25 -7.25 5.54
C MET A 70 -3.82 -7.06 4.12
N ILE A 71 -3.51 -5.95 3.46
CA ILE A 71 -3.93 -5.70 2.07
C ILE A 71 -3.27 -6.69 1.11
N VAL A 72 -1.96 -6.94 1.26
CA VAL A 72 -1.23 -7.95 0.46
C VAL A 72 -1.87 -9.32 0.64
N ALA A 73 -2.08 -9.76 1.89
CA ALA A 73 -2.73 -11.04 2.18
C ALA A 73 -4.14 -11.12 1.57
N LYS A 74 -4.91 -10.03 1.58
CA LYS A 74 -6.23 -9.97 0.94
C LYS A 74 -6.14 -10.15 -0.58
N PHE A 75 -5.17 -9.54 -1.25
CA PHE A 75 -4.98 -9.72 -2.68
C PHE A 75 -4.59 -11.16 -3.02
N THR A 76 -3.72 -11.78 -2.21
CA THR A 76 -3.39 -13.21 -2.37
C THR A 76 -4.62 -14.10 -2.19
N ILE A 77 -5.49 -13.84 -1.21
CA ILE A 77 -6.76 -14.57 -1.06
C ILE A 77 -7.64 -14.42 -2.31
N GLN A 78 -7.77 -13.19 -2.84
CA GLN A 78 -8.58 -12.95 -4.04
C GLN A 78 -8.06 -13.72 -5.25
N GLU A 79 -6.74 -13.77 -5.43
CA GLU A 79 -6.07 -14.51 -6.50
C GLU A 79 -6.30 -16.03 -6.37
N GLU A 80 -6.09 -16.59 -5.18
CA GLU A 80 -6.24 -18.03 -4.95
C GLU A 80 -7.70 -18.47 -5.02
N ILE A 81 -8.65 -17.66 -4.54
CA ILE A 81 -10.08 -17.89 -4.71
C ILE A 81 -10.45 -17.92 -6.19
N PHE A 82 -9.91 -16.97 -6.97
CA PHE A 82 -10.15 -16.94 -8.41
C PHE A 82 -9.71 -18.27 -9.04
N LYS A 83 -8.45 -18.71 -8.83
CA LYS A 83 -7.94 -19.99 -9.33
C LYS A 83 -8.81 -21.22 -8.99
N ILE A 84 -9.41 -21.25 -7.79
CA ILE A 84 -10.32 -22.32 -7.36
C ILE A 84 -11.65 -22.28 -8.13
N TYR A 85 -12.25 -21.09 -8.28
CA TYR A 85 -13.52 -20.93 -9.00
C TYR A 85 -13.38 -21.08 -10.52
N THR A 86 -12.17 -20.82 -11.02
CA THR A 86 -11.84 -20.85 -12.44
C THR A 86 -10.71 -21.85 -12.70
N PRO A 87 -10.91 -23.18 -12.50
CA PRO A 87 -9.91 -24.15 -12.93
C PRO A 87 -9.69 -23.95 -14.44
N SER A 88 -8.49 -23.52 -14.83
CA SER A 88 -8.23 -23.25 -16.23
C SER A 88 -8.28 -24.56 -17.00
N PHE A 89 -9.09 -24.58 -18.07
CA PHE A 89 -9.19 -25.69 -19.01
C PHE A 89 -7.86 -26.02 -19.71
N ILE A 90 -6.81 -25.22 -19.47
CA ILE A 90 -5.57 -25.18 -20.26
C ILE A 90 -4.33 -25.30 -19.35
N ASP A 91 -4.49 -25.29 -18.03
CA ASP A 91 -3.40 -25.47 -17.09
C ASP A 91 -2.77 -26.85 -17.26
N SER A 92 -1.46 -26.92 -16.99
CA SER A 92 -0.75 -28.20 -17.01
C SER A 92 -1.45 -29.20 -16.10
N TRP A 93 -1.42 -30.49 -16.46
CA TRP A 93 -2.10 -31.54 -15.67
C TRP A 93 -1.68 -31.52 -14.18
N HIS A 94 -0.49 -31.01 -13.86
CA HIS A 94 0.01 -30.79 -12.50
C HIS A 94 -0.67 -29.63 -11.75
N GLU A 95 -0.85 -28.45 -12.37
CA GLU A 95 -1.56 -27.31 -11.77
C GLU A 95 -3.03 -27.64 -11.55
N ASN A 96 -3.65 -28.27 -12.55
CA ASN A 96 -5.01 -28.80 -12.44
C ASN A 96 -5.12 -29.88 -11.35
N LEU A 97 -4.12 -30.74 -11.17
CA LEU A 97 -4.09 -31.69 -10.05
C LEU A 97 -3.93 -31.02 -8.70
N GLN A 98 -3.12 -29.97 -8.56
CA GLN A 98 -2.96 -29.24 -7.29
C GLN A 98 -4.26 -28.51 -6.89
N ILE A 99 -4.95 -27.89 -7.86
CA ILE A 99 -6.27 -27.29 -7.67
C ILE A 99 -7.31 -28.38 -7.33
N ASN A 100 -7.33 -29.51 -8.07
CA ASN A 100 -8.24 -30.64 -7.80
C ASN A 100 -7.90 -31.41 -6.51
N GLN A 101 -6.67 -31.30 -5.99
CA GLN A 101 -6.26 -31.82 -4.69
C GLN A 101 -6.57 -30.84 -3.55
N ASN A 102 -7.17 -29.68 -3.84
CA ASN A 102 -7.41 -28.62 -2.87
C ASN A 102 -6.14 -28.22 -2.10
N ASP A 103 -5.02 -27.96 -2.79
CA ASP A 103 -3.85 -27.37 -2.11
C ASP A 103 -4.16 -25.93 -1.67
N THR A 104 -4.78 -25.81 -0.50
CA THR A 104 -5.23 -24.55 0.11
C THR A 104 -4.14 -23.88 0.92
N ARG A 105 -2.89 -24.35 0.89
CA ARG A 105 -1.83 -23.85 1.78
C ARG A 105 -1.58 -22.35 1.66
N LYS A 106 -1.56 -21.80 0.43
CA LYS A 106 -1.40 -20.35 0.22
C LYS A 106 -2.58 -19.57 0.81
N LEU A 107 -3.79 -20.04 0.56
CA LEU A 107 -5.02 -19.45 1.12
C LEU A 107 -5.00 -19.49 2.66
N GLU A 108 -4.62 -20.61 3.26
CA GLU A 108 -4.48 -20.79 4.71
C GLU A 108 -3.42 -19.85 5.29
N GLN A 109 -2.25 -19.76 4.65
CA GLN A 109 -1.18 -18.85 5.06
C GLN A 109 -1.64 -17.39 5.00
N SER A 110 -2.34 -16.97 3.95
CA SER A 110 -2.87 -15.61 3.86
C SER A 110 -3.96 -15.33 4.90
N ILE A 111 -4.82 -16.31 5.20
CA ILE A 111 -5.82 -16.19 6.27
C ILE A 111 -5.12 -16.05 7.63
N CYS A 112 -4.08 -16.84 7.90
CA CYS A 112 -3.26 -16.71 9.10
C CYS A 112 -2.62 -15.31 9.18
N ALA A 113 -2.03 -14.82 8.09
CA ALA A 113 -1.44 -13.48 8.05
C ALA A 113 -2.47 -12.37 8.37
N ILE A 114 -3.71 -12.50 7.90
CA ILE A 114 -4.80 -11.57 8.27
C ILE A 114 -5.13 -11.67 9.76
N LYS A 115 -5.25 -12.88 10.32
CA LYS A 115 -5.54 -13.08 11.75
C LYS A 115 -4.44 -12.48 12.63
N ASP A 116 -3.18 -12.73 12.26
CA ASP A 116 -2.02 -12.18 12.97
C ASP A 116 -1.98 -10.65 12.86
N ALA A 117 -2.25 -10.09 11.68
CA ALA A 117 -2.35 -8.65 11.49
C ALA A 117 -3.48 -8.02 12.32
N GLN A 118 -4.65 -8.66 12.38
CA GLN A 118 -5.76 -8.22 13.22
C GLN A 118 -5.39 -8.22 14.71
N HIS A 119 -4.72 -9.27 15.18
CA HIS A 119 -4.27 -9.36 16.57
C HIS A 119 -3.20 -8.29 16.89
N LYS A 120 -2.25 -8.05 15.96
CA LYS A 120 -1.28 -6.95 16.06
C LYS A 120 -1.98 -5.59 16.13
N LEU A 121 -2.96 -5.32 15.27
CA LEU A 121 -3.73 -4.07 15.30
C LEU A 121 -4.49 -3.87 16.61
N GLN A 122 -5.07 -4.93 17.18
CA GLN A 122 -5.70 -4.86 18.50
C GLN A 122 -4.69 -4.47 19.59
N THR A 123 -3.50 -5.04 19.54
CA THR A 123 -2.40 -4.71 20.47
C THR A 123 -1.95 -3.26 20.31
N ILE A 124 -1.76 -2.80 19.06
CA ILE A 124 -1.40 -1.41 18.74
C ILE A 124 -2.49 -0.45 19.21
N TYR A 125 -3.76 -0.78 18.98
CA TYR A 125 -4.89 0.03 19.43
C TYR A 125 -4.94 0.16 20.95
N ALA A 126 -4.70 -0.92 21.69
CA ALA A 126 -4.61 -0.87 23.15
C ALA A 126 -3.46 0.04 23.63
N LYS A 127 -2.33 0.10 22.91
CA LYS A 127 -1.24 1.04 23.19
C LYS A 127 -1.64 2.49 22.86
N PHE A 128 -2.31 2.72 21.73
CA PHE A 128 -2.84 4.04 21.36
C PHE A 128 -3.85 4.58 22.39
N GLN A 129 -4.73 3.72 22.92
CA GLN A 129 -5.66 4.12 23.98
C GLN A 129 -4.93 4.63 25.23
N LYS A 130 -3.80 4.02 25.58
CA LYS A 130 -2.94 4.47 26.68
C LYS A 130 -2.20 5.78 26.35
N LEU A 131 -1.86 5.99 25.09
CA LEU A 131 -1.18 7.20 24.61
C LEU A 131 -2.13 8.41 24.52
N LEU A 132 -3.42 8.20 24.25
CA LEU A 132 -4.41 9.25 23.98
C LEU A 132 -4.45 10.38 25.02
N PRO A 133 -4.42 10.12 26.35
CA PRO A 133 -4.40 11.18 27.36
C PRO A 133 -3.15 12.07 27.32
N PHE A 134 -2.04 11.57 26.78
CA PHE A 134 -0.80 12.32 26.62
C PHE A 134 -0.82 13.16 25.35
N ILE A 135 -1.38 12.64 24.24
CA ILE A 135 -1.53 13.38 22.97
C ILE A 135 -2.30 14.70 23.18
N ILE A 136 -3.33 14.68 24.03
CA ILE A 136 -4.16 15.88 24.31
C ILE A 136 -3.38 16.95 25.08
N LYS A 137 -2.30 16.57 25.76
CA LYS A 137 -1.51 17.44 26.64
C LYS A 137 -0.27 18.04 25.97
N ILE A 138 0.19 17.46 24.87
CA ILE A 138 1.35 17.98 24.14
C ILE A 138 0.94 19.13 23.22
N ASN A 139 1.91 19.98 22.86
CA ASN A 139 1.71 20.95 21.80
C ASN A 139 1.24 20.22 20.51
N PRO A 140 0.11 20.61 19.88
CA PRO A 140 -0.36 19.96 18.66
C PRO A 140 0.47 20.31 17.43
N GLN A 141 1.23 21.41 17.46
CA GLN A 141 1.94 21.94 16.31
C GLN A 141 2.94 20.95 15.69
N PRO A 142 3.82 20.26 16.45
CA PRO A 142 4.76 19.29 15.89
C PRO A 142 4.04 18.16 15.16
N THR A 143 2.94 17.65 15.73
CA THR A 143 2.14 16.58 15.13
C THR A 143 1.43 17.04 13.86
N GLN A 144 0.88 18.26 13.85
CA GLN A 144 0.24 18.84 12.66
C GLN A 144 1.25 19.07 11.52
N THR A 145 2.46 19.51 11.85
CA THR A 145 3.54 19.67 10.86
C THR A 145 3.93 18.32 10.25
N ILE A 146 4.13 17.25 11.04
CA ILE A 146 4.39 15.90 10.51
C ILE A 146 3.29 15.47 9.52
N ILE A 147 2.02 15.73 9.84
CA ILE A 147 0.89 15.36 8.95
C ILE A 147 0.94 16.16 7.65
N SER A 148 1.27 17.46 7.72
CA SER A 148 1.43 18.28 6.51
C SER A 148 2.61 17.81 5.66
N ASP A 149 3.75 17.53 6.30
CA ASP A 149 4.96 17.08 5.64
C ASP A 149 4.73 15.73 4.97
N LEU A 150 4.04 14.81 5.64
CA LEU A 150 3.64 13.52 5.08
C LEU A 150 2.82 13.71 3.80
N LYS A 151 1.83 14.61 3.83
CA LYS A 151 1.00 14.92 2.66
C LYS A 151 1.84 15.49 1.52
N ASP A 152 2.75 16.41 1.81
CA ASP A 152 3.61 17.04 0.79
C ASP A 152 4.62 16.04 0.20
N CYS A 153 5.25 15.21 1.04
CA CYS A 153 6.15 14.13 0.62
C CYS A 153 5.42 13.08 -0.20
N LEU A 154 4.18 12.71 0.18
CA LEU A 154 3.38 11.74 -0.55
C LEU A 154 2.99 12.26 -1.94
N ILE A 155 2.69 13.55 -2.07
CA ILE A 155 2.43 14.18 -3.38
C ILE A 155 3.68 14.17 -4.26
N ALA A 156 4.85 14.46 -3.69
CA ALA A 156 6.12 14.40 -4.42
C ALA A 156 6.44 12.97 -4.86
N TRP A 157 6.41 12.02 -3.93
CA TRP A 157 6.60 10.60 -4.19
C TRP A 157 5.64 10.08 -5.27
N GLY A 158 4.36 10.46 -5.21
CA GLY A 158 3.35 10.06 -6.18
C GLY A 158 3.66 10.49 -7.62
N LYS A 159 4.33 11.63 -7.82
CA LYS A 159 4.77 12.07 -9.15
C LYS A 159 5.93 11.24 -9.71
N GLU A 160 6.76 10.71 -8.82
CA GLU A 160 7.91 9.87 -9.18
C GLU A 160 7.49 8.41 -9.50
N GLN A 161 6.23 8.03 -9.22
CA GLN A 161 5.70 6.68 -9.50
C GLN A 161 5.31 6.45 -10.97
N GLN A 162 6.13 6.94 -11.93
CA GLN A 162 5.88 6.75 -13.36
C GLN A 162 5.73 5.26 -13.72
N ILE A 163 6.56 4.40 -13.13
CA ILE A 163 6.53 2.94 -13.37
C ILE A 163 5.19 2.32 -12.97
N VAL A 164 4.63 2.69 -11.81
CA VAL A 164 3.33 2.17 -11.36
C VAL A 164 2.21 2.63 -12.27
N THR A 165 2.30 3.88 -12.73
CA THR A 165 1.35 4.46 -13.68
C THR A 165 1.38 3.73 -15.02
N GLU A 166 2.57 3.44 -15.55
CA GLU A 166 2.76 2.66 -16.79
C GLU A 166 2.22 1.24 -16.66
N GLN A 167 2.47 0.56 -15.53
CA GLN A 167 1.93 -0.77 -15.24
C GLN A 167 0.39 -0.76 -15.21
N LEU A 168 -0.23 0.26 -14.62
CA LEU A 168 -1.69 0.40 -14.59
C LEU A 168 -2.27 0.62 -16.00
N PHE A 169 -1.61 1.41 -16.85
CA PHE A 169 -2.02 1.58 -18.24
C PHE A 169 -1.90 0.28 -19.05
N ALA A 170 -0.85 -0.51 -18.83
CA ALA A 170 -0.69 -1.82 -19.46
C ALA A 170 -1.85 -2.75 -19.09
N VAL A 171 -2.14 -2.87 -17.79
CA VAL A 171 -3.26 -3.69 -17.30
C VAL A 171 -4.61 -3.19 -17.85
N GLN A 172 -4.82 -1.88 -17.94
CA GLN A 172 -6.04 -1.33 -18.54
C GLN A 172 -6.20 -1.74 -20.02
N SER A 173 -5.10 -1.68 -20.79
CA SER A 173 -5.09 -2.09 -22.20
C SER A 173 -5.41 -3.58 -22.34
N GLU A 174 -4.82 -4.41 -21.48
CA GLU A 174 -5.06 -5.85 -21.42
C GLU A 174 -6.52 -6.18 -21.09
N PHE A 175 -7.12 -5.53 -20.09
CA PHE A 175 -8.55 -5.69 -19.79
C PHE A 175 -9.43 -5.29 -20.96
N SER A 176 -9.09 -4.19 -21.64
CA SER A 176 -9.83 -3.72 -22.82
C SER A 176 -9.80 -4.76 -23.95
N GLN A 177 -8.65 -5.40 -24.17
CA GLN A 177 -8.51 -6.47 -25.16
C GLN A 177 -9.33 -7.71 -24.78
N VAL A 178 -9.30 -8.11 -23.50
CA VAL A 178 -10.09 -9.24 -23.01
C VAL A 178 -11.58 -8.98 -23.15
N ILE A 179 -12.06 -7.77 -22.82
CA ILE A 179 -13.47 -7.37 -23.00
C ILE A 179 -13.86 -7.44 -24.49
N ALA A 180 -12.99 -6.98 -25.38
CA ALA A 180 -13.23 -7.08 -26.82
C ALA A 180 -13.36 -8.56 -27.27
N ASN A 181 -12.44 -9.43 -26.82
CA ASN A 181 -12.51 -10.86 -27.11
C ASN A 181 -13.80 -11.50 -26.56
N ILE A 182 -14.24 -11.12 -25.35
CA ILE A 182 -15.50 -11.61 -24.76
C ILE A 182 -16.70 -11.16 -25.61
N ALA A 183 -16.69 -9.92 -26.13
CA ALA A 183 -17.75 -9.43 -27.00
C ALA A 183 -17.87 -10.24 -28.31
N GLU A 184 -16.76 -10.80 -28.81
CA GLU A 184 -16.73 -11.68 -29.98
C GLU A 184 -17.31 -13.09 -29.72
N ILE A 185 -17.39 -13.53 -28.45
CA ILE A 185 -17.95 -14.85 -28.09
C ILE A 185 -19.46 -14.92 -28.43
N LYS A 186 -20.20 -13.84 -28.19
CA LYS A 186 -21.66 -13.82 -28.41
C LYS A 186 -22.04 -14.08 -29.89
N PRO A 187 -21.46 -13.38 -30.88
CA PRO A 187 -21.67 -13.68 -32.30
C PRO A 187 -21.35 -15.12 -32.70
N LEU A 188 -20.35 -15.76 -32.08
CA LEU A 188 -20.02 -17.17 -32.34
C LEU A 188 -21.14 -18.11 -31.89
N PHE A 189 -21.74 -17.87 -30.73
CA PHE A 189 -22.92 -18.62 -30.27
C PHE A 189 -24.17 -18.31 -31.10
N GLU A 190 -24.38 -17.06 -31.52
CA GLU A 190 -25.46 -16.68 -32.43
C GLU A 190 -25.33 -17.41 -33.78
N THR A 191 -24.12 -17.51 -34.31
CA THR A 191 -23.84 -18.25 -35.55
C THR A 191 -24.14 -19.75 -35.40
N ILE A 192 -23.77 -20.35 -34.27
CA ILE A 192 -24.08 -21.75 -33.94
C ILE A 192 -25.59 -21.99 -33.87
N THR A 193 -26.33 -21.10 -33.19
CA THR A 193 -27.78 -21.25 -32.97
C THR A 193 -28.62 -20.94 -34.20
N GLN A 194 -28.13 -20.08 -35.10
CA GLN A 194 -28.82 -19.74 -36.34
C GLN A 194 -28.45 -20.67 -37.51
N SER A 195 -27.42 -21.50 -37.37
CA SER A 195 -27.03 -22.44 -38.41
C SER A 195 -28.00 -23.63 -38.47
N PRO A 196 -28.56 -23.97 -39.66
CA PRO A 196 -29.47 -25.10 -39.81
C PRO A 196 -28.79 -26.47 -39.60
N GLU A 197 -27.46 -26.54 -39.75
CA GLU A 197 -26.66 -27.72 -39.46
C GLU A 197 -25.49 -27.37 -38.53
N LEU A 198 -25.42 -28.06 -37.39
CA LEU A 198 -24.33 -27.89 -36.43
C LEU A 198 -23.07 -28.60 -36.92
N LYS A 199 -22.15 -27.86 -37.55
CA LYS A 199 -20.87 -28.42 -37.99
C LYS A 199 -19.88 -28.53 -36.83
N HIS A 200 -19.24 -29.69 -36.72
CA HIS A 200 -18.17 -29.95 -35.73
C HIS A 200 -17.06 -28.88 -35.76
N THR A 201 -16.76 -28.30 -36.92
CA THR A 201 -15.78 -27.22 -37.07
C THR A 201 -16.17 -25.97 -36.29
N TYR A 202 -17.45 -25.55 -36.31
CA TYR A 202 -17.93 -24.37 -35.58
C TYR A 202 -17.87 -24.57 -34.07
N LEU A 203 -18.24 -25.76 -33.59
CA LEU A 203 -18.12 -26.10 -32.17
C LEU A 203 -16.66 -26.06 -31.72
N LYS A 204 -15.75 -26.64 -32.52
CA LYS A 204 -14.32 -26.68 -32.22
C LYS A 204 -13.70 -25.27 -32.21
N GLU A 205 -14.04 -24.43 -33.18
CA GLU A 205 -13.57 -23.05 -33.27
C GLU A 205 -14.07 -22.21 -32.09
N THR A 206 -15.36 -22.29 -31.77
CA THR A 206 -15.94 -21.57 -30.62
C THR A 206 -15.35 -22.04 -29.30
N ALA A 207 -15.19 -23.34 -29.10
CA ALA A 207 -14.53 -23.89 -27.90
C ALA A 207 -13.07 -23.43 -27.79
N SER A 208 -12.32 -23.45 -28.91
CA SER A 208 -10.94 -22.98 -28.94
C SER A 208 -10.83 -21.48 -28.65
N PHE A 209 -11.75 -20.67 -29.17
CA PHE A 209 -11.78 -19.24 -28.94
C PHE A 209 -12.14 -18.91 -27.50
N PHE A 210 -13.17 -19.58 -26.95
CA PHE A 210 -13.54 -19.47 -25.54
C PHE A 210 -12.37 -19.83 -24.62
N ALA A 211 -11.72 -20.96 -24.87
CA ALA A 211 -10.54 -21.40 -24.12
C ALA A 211 -9.42 -20.34 -24.17
N LYS A 212 -9.08 -19.83 -25.36
CA LYS A 212 -8.05 -18.78 -25.51
C LYS A 212 -8.42 -17.49 -24.78
N THR A 213 -9.66 -17.04 -24.89
CA THR A 213 -10.15 -15.84 -24.20
C THR A 213 -10.08 -16.02 -22.69
N TYR A 214 -10.43 -17.20 -22.20
CA TYR A 214 -10.32 -17.55 -20.79
C TYR A 214 -8.88 -17.50 -20.28
N LYS A 215 -7.94 -18.11 -21.01
CA LYS A 215 -6.51 -18.03 -20.68
C LYS A 215 -6.02 -16.60 -20.58
N ASN A 216 -6.50 -15.74 -21.48
CA ASN A 216 -6.14 -14.33 -21.45
C ASN A 216 -6.71 -13.64 -20.20
N ILE A 217 -7.94 -13.96 -19.77
CA ILE A 217 -8.50 -13.45 -18.50
C ILE A 217 -7.59 -13.80 -17.32
N ASP A 218 -7.15 -15.06 -17.23
CA ASP A 218 -6.29 -15.53 -16.13
C ASP A 218 -4.97 -14.76 -16.07
N ILE A 219 -4.32 -14.58 -17.24
CA ILE A 219 -3.06 -13.82 -17.36
C ILE A 219 -3.25 -12.37 -16.90
N VAL A 220 -4.34 -11.71 -17.31
CA VAL A 220 -4.61 -10.31 -16.94
C VAL A 220 -4.90 -10.17 -15.45
N ILE A 221 -5.62 -11.11 -14.85
CA ILE A 221 -5.91 -11.09 -13.41
C ILE A 221 -4.64 -11.34 -12.58
N ASP A 222 -3.78 -12.26 -13.00
CA ASP A 222 -2.47 -12.48 -12.38
C ASP A 222 -1.60 -11.21 -12.46
N HIS A 223 -1.49 -10.60 -13.66
CA HIS A 223 -0.73 -9.37 -13.84
C HIS A 223 -1.30 -8.20 -13.01
N PHE A 224 -2.63 -8.02 -13.00
CA PHE A 224 -3.29 -7.01 -12.16
C PHE A 224 -3.00 -7.22 -10.68
N THR A 225 -3.07 -8.46 -10.20
CA THR A 225 -2.79 -8.78 -8.79
C THR A 225 -1.35 -8.45 -8.43
N LYS A 226 -0.38 -8.84 -9.26
CA LYS A 226 1.04 -8.51 -9.07
C LYS A 226 1.28 -7.01 -9.03
N THR A 227 0.72 -6.26 -9.97
CA THR A 227 0.82 -4.79 -10.03
C THR A 227 0.26 -4.13 -8.77
N ARG A 228 -0.86 -4.63 -8.22
CA ARG A 228 -1.42 -4.10 -6.97
C ARG A 228 -0.56 -4.41 -5.75
N ILE A 229 -0.01 -5.62 -5.66
CA ILE A 229 0.90 -6.01 -4.57
C ILE A 229 2.16 -5.13 -4.63
N GLU A 230 2.77 -4.99 -5.80
CA GLU A 230 3.94 -4.13 -6.00
C GLU A 230 3.64 -2.68 -5.61
N GLY A 231 2.49 -2.14 -6.00
CA GLY A 231 2.05 -0.80 -5.61
C GLY A 231 1.95 -0.63 -4.09
N VAL A 232 1.38 -1.63 -3.38
CA VAL A 232 1.30 -1.60 -1.91
C VAL A 232 2.67 -1.68 -1.26
N LEU A 233 3.60 -2.50 -1.79
CA LEU A 233 4.96 -2.61 -1.28
C LEU A 233 5.75 -1.31 -1.49
N LYS A 234 5.57 -0.63 -2.62
CA LYS A 234 6.18 0.70 -2.86
C LYS A 234 5.65 1.76 -1.89
N ILE A 235 4.34 1.75 -1.62
CA ILE A 235 3.73 2.63 -0.60
C ILE A 235 4.29 2.31 0.79
N GLN A 236 4.42 1.02 1.13
CA GLN A 236 4.97 0.59 2.40
C GLN A 236 6.41 1.07 2.57
N GLU A 237 7.24 0.98 1.53
CA GLU A 237 8.62 1.47 1.55
C GLU A 237 8.69 2.99 1.73
N PHE A 238 7.82 3.74 1.05
CA PHE A 238 7.70 5.18 1.27
C PHE A 238 7.41 5.51 2.74
N PHE A 239 6.42 4.86 3.34
CA PHE A 239 6.08 5.10 4.75
C PHE A 239 7.19 4.66 5.69
N LYS A 240 7.86 3.54 5.40
CA LYS A 240 9.04 3.09 6.15
C LYS A 240 10.11 4.18 6.19
N GLU A 241 10.50 4.70 5.04
CA GLU A 241 11.52 5.75 4.95
C GLU A 241 11.07 7.06 5.59
N PHE A 242 9.81 7.46 5.40
CA PHE A 242 9.23 8.63 6.05
C PHE A 242 9.34 8.56 7.58
N PHE A 243 8.78 7.52 8.20
CA PHE A 243 8.77 7.40 9.66
C PHE A 243 10.17 7.16 10.22
N LYS A 244 11.00 6.38 9.52
CA LYS A 244 12.39 6.11 9.90
C LYS A 244 13.23 7.38 9.97
N ARG A 245 13.12 8.28 8.98
CA ARG A 245 13.91 9.53 8.93
C ARG A 245 13.51 10.49 10.05
N TYR A 246 12.21 10.69 10.30
CA TYR A 246 11.75 11.49 11.44
C TYR A 246 12.22 10.89 12.77
N TYR A 247 12.10 9.58 12.94
CA TYR A 247 12.56 8.92 14.16
C TYR A 247 14.08 9.02 14.35
N LEU A 248 14.85 8.80 13.27
CA LEU A 248 16.31 8.91 13.27
C LEU A 248 16.78 10.33 13.64
N MET A 249 16.12 11.37 13.13
CA MET A 249 16.45 12.75 13.49
C MET A 249 16.23 13.03 14.98
N ILE A 250 15.12 12.55 15.56
CA ILE A 250 14.88 12.63 17.01
C ILE A 250 15.97 11.86 17.77
N TYR A 251 16.30 10.66 17.28
CA TYR A 251 17.29 9.77 17.87
C TYR A 251 18.67 10.43 17.95
N ASN A 252 19.09 11.10 16.88
CA ASN A 252 20.39 11.74 16.80
C ASN A 252 20.46 13.10 17.52
N THR A 253 19.34 13.84 17.57
CA THR A 253 19.32 15.20 18.17
C THR A 253 19.23 15.17 19.69
N SER A 254 18.55 14.16 20.23
CA SER A 254 18.51 13.96 21.68
C SER A 254 19.84 13.36 22.12
N LYS A 255 20.65 14.07 22.93
CA LYS A 255 21.92 13.54 23.44
C LYS A 255 21.67 12.12 23.99
N ASN A 256 22.41 11.10 23.51
CA ASN A 256 22.14 9.66 23.74
C ASN A 256 21.66 9.32 25.18
N ASP A 257 22.23 9.96 26.20
CA ASP A 257 21.86 9.77 27.62
C ASP A 257 20.42 10.17 28.00
N GLN A 258 19.73 10.97 27.19
CA GLN A 258 18.35 11.42 27.43
C GLN A 258 17.31 10.51 26.77
N ILE A 259 17.63 9.94 25.60
CA ILE A 259 16.73 9.00 24.91
C ILE A 259 16.64 7.68 25.65
N ASP A 260 17.75 7.14 26.13
CA ASP A 260 17.78 5.87 26.84
C ASP A 260 16.99 5.89 28.17
N ARG A 261 16.62 7.10 28.64
CA ARG A 261 15.80 7.32 29.84
C ARG A 261 14.31 7.48 29.53
N LEU A 262 13.92 7.58 28.26
CA LEU A 262 12.52 7.66 27.87
C LEU A 262 11.85 6.29 28.04
N THR A 263 10.64 6.29 28.58
CA THR A 263 9.82 5.07 28.70
C THR A 263 8.73 5.10 27.65
N ILE A 264 8.89 4.39 26.54
CA ILE A 264 7.94 4.47 25.42
C ILE A 264 6.95 3.30 25.43
N LEU A 265 5.69 3.56 25.07
CA LEU A 265 4.62 2.58 24.99
C LEU A 265 4.68 1.70 23.72
N ALA A 266 5.34 2.18 22.67
CA ALA A 266 5.38 1.54 21.35
C ALA A 266 6.08 0.18 21.37
N THR A 267 7.08 -0.02 22.23
CA THR A 267 7.87 -1.26 22.34
C THR A 267 7.46 -2.09 23.56
N SER A 268 7.76 -3.39 23.55
CA SER A 268 7.42 -4.31 24.65
C SER A 268 8.34 -4.14 25.86
N ASP A 269 9.61 -3.80 25.62
CA ASP A 269 10.62 -3.51 26.65
C ASP A 269 10.57 -2.05 27.15
N GLN A 270 9.64 -1.26 26.59
CA GLN A 270 9.40 0.15 26.89
C GLN A 270 10.61 1.06 26.65
N LYS A 271 11.52 0.66 25.77
CA LYS A 271 12.72 1.42 25.42
C LYS A 271 12.68 1.89 23.97
N PRO A 272 13.22 3.08 23.66
CA PRO A 272 13.48 3.53 22.29
C PRO A 272 14.26 2.48 21.51
N PRO A 273 13.68 1.90 20.45
CA PRO A 273 14.39 0.90 19.67
C PRO A 273 15.44 1.58 18.79
N LEU A 274 16.51 0.87 18.46
CA LEU A 274 17.44 1.37 17.45
C LEU A 274 16.71 1.54 16.11
N PRO A 275 16.86 2.68 15.40
CA PRO A 275 16.16 2.92 14.13
C PRO A 275 16.36 1.78 13.13
N GLY A 276 17.60 1.30 12.96
CA GLY A 276 17.91 0.23 12.01
C GLY A 276 17.30 -1.13 12.36
N ALA A 277 16.98 -1.39 13.63
CA ALA A 277 16.37 -2.66 14.05
C ALA A 277 14.83 -2.61 13.98
N PHE A 278 14.22 -1.46 14.24
CA PHE A 278 12.77 -1.29 14.21
C PHE A 278 12.21 -1.17 12.80
N PHE A 279 12.94 -0.48 11.92
CA PHE A 279 12.60 -0.28 10.51
C PHE A 279 13.43 -1.21 9.61
N ALA A 280 13.78 -2.42 10.06
CA ALA A 280 14.49 -3.40 9.25
C ALA A 280 13.59 -3.99 8.17
#